data_AF-A0A351SEF0-F1
#
_entry.id   AF-A0A351SEF0-F1
#
_cell.length_a   1.000
_cell.length_b   1.000
_cell.length_c   1.000
_cell.angle_alpha   90.00
_cell.angle_beta   90.00
_cell.angle_gamma   90.00
#
_symmetry.space_group_name_H-M   'P 1'
#
loop_
_entity.id
_entity.type
_entity.pdbx_description
1 polymer ?
#
loop_
_entity_poly.entity_id
_entity_poly.type
_entity_poly.pdbx_seq_one_letter_code
_entity_poly.pdbx_strand_id
1 'polypeptide(L)'
;APGAREVIQDGKNGRLIKTESHADFISALNWFTQRTEKEHLALRACALTTAETFSLPRTADKALALYGALSGSGFTLNEAGYDTWHSMLGLIKAEWELIKGYAEAAVDAFSTESHDHTIR
;
A
#
# COMPACT_ATOMS: atom_id res chain seq x y z
N ALA A 1 6.25 6.07 7.47
CA ALA A 1 5.48 6.14 6.20
C ALA A 1 5.04 4.75 5.77
N PRO A 2 3.80 4.57 5.29
CA PRO A 2 3.41 3.34 4.58
C PRO A 2 4.30 3.17 3.33
N GLY A 3 4.76 1.96 3.03
CA GLY A 3 5.73 1.67 1.95
C GLY A 3 7.18 1.55 2.43
N ALA A 4 7.58 2.26 3.49
CA ALA A 4 8.94 2.15 4.02
C ALA A 4 9.16 0.86 4.83
N ARG A 5 8.10 0.30 5.44
CA ARG A 5 8.19 -0.92 6.26
C ARG A 5 8.45 -2.16 5.42
N GLU A 6 8.04 -2.10 4.16
CA GLU A 6 8.12 -3.16 3.16
C GLU A 6 9.49 -3.19 2.47
N VAL A 7 10.21 -2.06 2.49
CA VAL A 7 11.50 -1.89 1.82
C VAL A 7 12.68 -1.91 2.79
N ILE A 8 12.51 -1.35 3.99
CA ILE A 8 13.59 -1.25 4.98
C ILE A 8 13.68 -2.51 5.83
N GLN A 9 14.85 -3.13 5.82
CA GLN A 9 15.28 -4.11 6.81
C GLN A 9 16.00 -3.38 7.94
N ASP A 10 15.29 -3.25 9.06
CA ASP A 10 15.75 -2.52 10.24
C ASP A 10 17.17 -2.94 10.67
N GLY A 11 18.05 -1.95 10.82
CA GLY A 11 19.44 -2.08 11.20
C GLY A 11 20.42 -2.43 10.08
N LYS A 12 19.93 -2.84 8.90
CA LYS A 12 20.75 -3.25 7.75
C LYS A 12 20.85 -2.19 6.68
N ASN A 13 19.72 -1.79 6.10
CA ASN A 13 19.65 -0.80 5.02
C ASN A 13 18.99 0.52 5.48
N GLY A 14 18.74 0.65 6.79
CA GLY A 14 18.13 1.81 7.41
C GLY A 14 17.71 1.51 8.85
N ARG A 15 16.98 2.45 9.47
CA ARG A 15 16.38 2.30 10.80
C ARG A 15 14.89 2.59 10.70
N LEU A 16 14.06 1.67 11.17
CA LEU A 16 12.61 1.87 11.19
C LEU A 16 12.17 2.54 12.51
N ILE A 17 11.46 3.65 12.38
CA ILE A 17 10.79 4.33 13.48
C ILE A 17 9.32 3.89 13.47
N LYS A 18 8.90 3.19 14.53
CA LYS A 18 7.60 2.52 14.58
C LYS A 18 6.47 3.45 15.02
N THR A 19 6.78 4.40 15.91
CA THR A 19 5.84 5.38 16.45
C THR A 19 6.26 6.79 16.09
N GLU A 20 5.31 7.70 15.95
CA GLU A 20 5.58 9.11 15.72
C GLU A 20 5.91 9.80 17.05
N SER A 21 7.06 9.45 17.65
CA SER A 21 7.53 10.03 18.89
C SER A 21 8.91 10.65 18.72
N HIS A 22 9.12 11.81 19.36
CA HIS A 22 10.43 12.46 19.40
C HIS A 22 11.50 11.55 20.05
N ALA A 23 11.12 10.76 21.06
CA ALA A 23 12.03 9.86 21.74
C ALA A 23 12.56 8.77 20.80
N ASP A 24 11.68 8.16 19.99
CA ASP A 24 12.06 7.13 19.02
C ASP A 24 12.93 7.71 17.91
N PHE A 25 12.64 8.94 17.46
CA PHE A 25 13.44 9.64 16.47
C PHE A 25 14.84 9.96 16.98
N ILE A 26 14.97 10.50 18.20
CA ILE A 26 16.26 10.77 18.84
C ILE A 26 17.04 9.47 19.04
N SER A 27 16.38 8.40 19.49
CA SER A 27 17.00 7.07 19.64
C SER A 27 17.55 6.56 18.31
N ALA A 28 16.81 6.71 17.21
CA ALA A 28 17.24 6.33 15.87
C ALA A 28 18.46 7.14 15.38
N LEU A 29 18.50 8.45 15.66
CA LEU A 29 19.64 9.29 15.33
C LEU A 29 20.88 8.89 16.12
N ASN A 30 20.75 8.69 17.43
CA ASN A 30 21.85 8.25 18.29
C ASN A 30 22.40 6.90 17.83
N TRP A 31 21.51 5.97 17.49
CA TRP A 31 21.88 4.68 16.91
C TRP A 31 22.69 4.84 15.62
N PHE A 32 22.35 5.80 14.77
CA PHE A 32 23.09 6.06 13.54
C PHE A 32 24.47 6.66 13.83
N THR A 33 24.57 7.65 14.71
CA THR A 33 25.83 8.34 15.01
C THR A 33 26.85 7.53 15.80
N GLN A 34 26.39 6.48 16.50
CA GLN A 34 27.27 5.60 17.30
C GLN A 34 27.94 4.49 16.46
N ARG A 35 27.67 4.42 15.16
CA ARG A 35 28.22 3.39 14.28
C ARG A 35 29.66 3.73 13.88
N THR A 36 30.44 2.68 13.67
CA THR A 36 31.78 2.79 13.08
C THR A 36 31.69 3.10 11.59
N GLU A 37 32.78 3.63 11.03
CA GLU A 37 32.87 3.90 9.57
C GLU A 37 32.56 2.65 8.74
N LYS A 38 33.05 1.48 9.18
CA LYS A 38 32.77 0.20 8.52
C LYS A 38 31.27 -0.13 8.51
N GLU A 39 30.57 0.12 9.61
CA GLU A 39 29.13 -0.11 9.71
C GLU A 39 28.31 0.90 8.92
N HIS A 40 28.79 2.15 8.79
CA HIS A 40 28.20 3.14 7.89
C HIS A 40 28.34 2.74 6.43
N LEU A 41 29.52 2.28 6.01
CA LEU A 41 29.75 1.79 4.65
C LEU A 41 28.88 0.57 4.35
N ALA A 42 28.77 -0.38 5.28
CA ALA A 42 27.90 -1.54 5.15
C ALA A 42 26.42 -1.11 5.02
N LEU A 43 25.96 -0.18 5.85
CA LEU A 43 24.59 0.33 5.79
C LEU A 43 24.29 1.01 4.45
N ARG A 44 25.22 1.84 3.96
CA ARG A 44 25.11 2.52 2.66
C ARG A 44 25.07 1.50 1.52
N ALA A 45 25.94 0.50 1.54
CA ALA A 45 25.96 -0.55 0.52
C ALA A 45 24.62 -1.30 0.49
N CYS A 46 24.11 -1.73 1.65
CA CYS A 46 22.81 -2.39 1.75
C CYS A 46 21.65 -1.51 1.28
N ALA A 47 21.66 -0.22 1.61
CA ALA A 47 20.66 0.75 1.14
C ALA A 47 20.68 0.89 -0.39
N LEU A 48 21.86 1.02 -1.00
CA LEU A 48 22.01 1.11 -2.45
C LEU A 48 21.57 -0.17 -3.15
N THR A 49 21.96 -1.35 -2.66
CA THR A 49 21.50 -2.63 -3.22
C THR A 49 19.98 -2.78 -3.13
N THR A 50 19.38 -2.32 -2.02
CA THR A 50 17.93 -2.32 -1.87
C THR A 50 17.29 -1.38 -2.89
N ALA A 51 17.75 -0.13 -2.98
CA ALA A 51 17.23 0.85 -3.95
C ALA A 51 17.31 0.32 -5.38
N GLU A 52 18.42 -0.32 -5.75
CA GLU A 52 18.61 -0.92 -7.06
C GLU A 52 17.66 -2.11 -7.30
N THR A 53 17.22 -2.84 -6.27
CA THR A 53 16.23 -3.92 -6.38
C THR A 53 14.82 -3.42 -6.69
N PHE A 54 14.52 -2.19 -6.25
CA PHE A 54 13.25 -1.48 -6.45
C PHE A 54 13.37 -0.40 -7.53
N SER A 55 14.43 -0.42 -8.34
CA SER A 55 14.61 0.53 -9.44
C SER A 55 13.51 0.33 -10.50
N LEU A 56 13.13 1.44 -11.16
CA LEU A 56 12.09 1.43 -12.18
C LEU A 56 12.33 0.34 -13.25
N PRO A 57 13.55 0.19 -13.83
CA PRO A 57 13.80 -0.86 -14.82
C PRO A 57 13.50 -2.26 -14.28
N ARG A 58 14.00 -2.60 -13.08
CA ARG A 58 13.78 -3.95 -12.50
C ARG A 58 12.33 -4.21 -12.15
N THR A 59 11.61 -3.19 -11.69
CA THR A 59 10.18 -3.33 -11.41
C THR A 59 9.36 -3.48 -12.69
N ALA A 60 9.72 -2.78 -13.76
CA ALA A 60 9.11 -2.93 -15.08
C ALA A 60 9.37 -4.33 -15.66
N ASP A 61 10.60 -4.82 -15.60
CA ASP A 61 10.96 -6.16 -16.06
C ASP A 61 10.19 -7.26 -15.28
N LYS A 62 10.09 -7.11 -13.96
CA LYS A 62 9.27 -8.02 -13.11
C LYS A 62 7.80 -8.00 -13.53
N ALA A 63 7.23 -6.82 -13.72
CA ALA A 63 5.84 -6.69 -14.16
C ALA A 63 5.62 -7.33 -15.53
N LEU A 64 6.49 -7.05 -16.50
CA LEU A 64 6.45 -7.65 -17.83
C LEU A 64 6.60 -9.17 -17.80
N ALA A 65 7.51 -9.70 -16.98
CA ALA A 65 7.67 -11.14 -16.81
C ALA A 65 6.41 -11.81 -16.25
N LEU A 66 5.74 -11.17 -15.27
CA LEU A 66 4.48 -11.67 -14.72
C LEU A 66 3.35 -11.65 -15.76
N TYR A 67 3.20 -10.55 -16.52
CA TYR A 67 2.23 -10.48 -17.61
C TYR A 67 2.51 -11.49 -18.72
N GLY A 68 3.79 -11.66 -19.07
CA GLY A 68 4.24 -12.65 -20.04
C GLY A 68 3.93 -14.07 -19.60
N ALA A 69 4.17 -14.40 -18.32
CA ALA A 69 3.84 -15.70 -17.76
C ALA A 69 2.33 -15.99 -17.84
N LEU A 70 1.48 -14.99 -17.52
CA LEU A 70 0.02 -15.12 -17.62
C LEU A 70 -0.47 -15.26 -19.06
N SER A 71 0.18 -14.59 -20.01
CA SER A 71 -0.18 -14.66 -21.44
C SER A 71 0.30 -15.96 -22.10
N GLY A 72 1.45 -16.49 -21.65
CA GLY A 72 2.09 -17.68 -22.18
C GLY A 72 1.58 -19.00 -21.57
N SER A 73 1.19 -18.99 -20.30
CA SER A 73 0.30 -20.02 -19.77
C SER A 73 -1.05 -19.79 -20.42
N GLY A 74 -1.46 -20.61 -21.38
CA GLY A 74 -2.76 -20.47 -22.04
C GLY A 74 -3.89 -20.52 -21.02
N PHE A 75 -4.23 -19.36 -20.42
CA PHE A 75 -5.31 -19.19 -19.49
C PHE A 75 -6.58 -19.31 -20.32
N THR A 76 -6.96 -20.54 -20.57
CA THR A 76 -8.28 -20.88 -21.06
C THR A 76 -9.20 -20.59 -19.89
N LEU A 77 -9.72 -19.36 -19.85
CA LEU A 77 -10.99 -19.10 -19.19
C LEU A 77 -11.99 -20.06 -19.83
N ASN A 78 -12.15 -21.24 -19.24
CA ASN A 78 -13.32 -22.04 -19.52
C ASN A 78 -14.55 -21.23 -19.08
N GLU A 79 -15.71 -21.49 -19.67
CA GLU A 79 -16.94 -20.76 -19.35
C GLU A 79 -17.19 -20.67 -17.84
N ALA A 80 -16.89 -21.74 -17.09
CA ALA A 80 -17.02 -21.77 -15.63
C ALA A 80 -16.15 -20.73 -14.90
N GLY A 81 -14.91 -20.51 -15.33
CA GLY A 81 -14.02 -19.48 -14.78
C GLY A 81 -14.50 -18.07 -15.12
N TYR A 82 -15.06 -17.89 -16.32
CA TYR A 82 -15.62 -16.60 -16.75
C TYR A 82 -16.88 -16.27 -15.95
N ASP A 83 -17.78 -17.24 -15.78
CA ASP A 83 -19.00 -17.09 -15.00
C ASP A 83 -18.72 -16.83 -13.52
N THR A 84 -17.71 -17.50 -12.95
CA THR A 84 -17.28 -17.27 -11.56
C THR A 84 -16.74 -15.86 -11.39
N TRP A 85 -15.89 -15.39 -12.30
CA TRP A 85 -15.37 -14.02 -12.30
C TRP A 85 -16.49 -12.98 -12.45
N HIS A 86 -17.43 -13.22 -13.37
CA HIS A 86 -18.56 -12.33 -13.60
C HIS A 86 -19.49 -12.26 -12.39
N SER A 87 -19.73 -13.40 -11.73
CA SER A 87 -20.51 -13.47 -10.48
C SER A 87 -19.84 -12.71 -9.35
N MET A 88 -18.51 -12.86 -9.19
CA MET A 88 -17.74 -12.11 -8.18
C MET A 88 -17.77 -10.60 -8.46
N LEU A 89 -17.62 -10.17 -9.72
CA LEU A 89 -17.75 -8.76 -10.09
C LEU A 89 -19.16 -8.23 -9.82
N GLY A 90 -20.20 -9.04 -10.08
CA GLY A 90 -21.58 -8.72 -9.74
C GLY A 90 -21.78 -8.47 -8.25
N LEU A 91 -21.18 -9.32 -7.40
CA LEU A 91 -21.23 -9.16 -5.95
C LEU A 91 -20.52 -7.87 -5.49
N ILE A 92 -19.31 -7.62 -5.99
CA ILE A 92 -18.55 -6.39 -5.68
C ILE A 92 -19.36 -5.15 -6.08
N LYS A 93 -20.00 -5.19 -7.25
CA LYS A 93 -20.84 -4.10 -7.72
C LYS A 93 -22.06 -3.90 -6.82
N ALA A 94 -22.73 -4.97 -6.41
CA ALA A 94 -23.88 -4.89 -5.52
C ALA A 94 -23.51 -4.27 -4.15
N GLU A 95 -22.40 -4.71 -3.55
CA GLU A 95 -21.88 -4.15 -2.31
C GLU A 95 -21.55 -2.66 -2.46
N TRP A 96 -20.96 -2.26 -3.58
CA TRP A 96 -20.67 -0.85 -3.85
C TRP A 96 -21.94 0.00 -3.95
N GLU A 97 -22.99 -0.50 -4.60
CA GLU A 97 -24.29 0.19 -4.67
C GLU A 97 -24.92 0.37 -3.28
N LEU A 98 -24.81 -0.65 -2.40
CA LEU A 98 -25.29 -0.54 -1.02
C LEU A 98 -24.54 0.54 -0.25
N ILE A 99 -23.21 0.55 -0.32
CA ILE A 99 -22.38 1.57 0.36
C ILE A 99 -22.76 2.98 -0.09
N LYS A 100 -22.99 3.19 -1.40
CA LYS A 100 -23.45 4.48 -1.92
C LYS A 100 -24.83 4.86 -1.39
N GLY A 101 -25.79 3.94 -1.40
CA GLY A 101 -27.13 4.20 -0.87
C GLY A 101 -27.12 4.56 0.61
N TYR A 102 -26.27 3.91 1.42
CA TYR A 102 -26.07 4.29 2.81
C TYR A 102 -25.46 5.68 2.97
N ALA A 103 -24.48 6.04 2.14
CA ALA A 103 -23.86 7.36 2.18
C ALA A 103 -24.85 8.46 1.77
N GLU A 104 -25.66 8.24 0.74
CA GLU A 104 -26.71 9.15 0.29
C GLU A 104 -27.79 9.35 1.38
N ALA A 105 -28.27 8.26 1.97
CA ALA A 105 -29.24 8.33 3.06
C ALA A 105 -28.70 9.07 4.29
N ALA A 106 -27.41 8.89 4.61
CA ALA A 106 -26.76 9.64 5.69
C ALA A 106 -26.69 11.14 5.37
N VAL A 107 -26.32 11.51 4.13
CA VAL A 107 -26.29 12.91 3.68
C VAL A 107 -27.67 13.56 3.73
N ASP A 108 -28.72 12.85 3.29
CA ASP A 108 -30.10 13.35 3.35
C ASP A 108 -30.59 13.53 4.80
N ALA A 109 -30.25 12.60 5.69
CA ALA A 109 -30.57 12.72 7.11
C ALA A 109 -29.91 13.97 7.74
N PHE A 110 -28.61 14.20 7.49
CA PHE A 110 -27.91 15.39 7.96
C PHE A 110 -28.40 16.69 7.29
N SER A 111 -28.87 16.63 6.05
CA SER A 111 -29.40 17.79 5.32
C SER A 111 -30.83 18.16 5.77
N THR A 112 -31.59 17.20 6.26
CA THR A 112 -32.96 17.41 6.79
C THR A 112 -32.94 18.04 8.18
N GLU A 113 -31.92 17.74 9.00
CA GLU A 113 -31.69 18.39 10.32
C GLU A 113 -31.41 19.91 10.22
N SER A 114 -30.98 20.40 9.05
CA SER A 114 -30.72 21.82 8.78
C SER A 114 -32.00 22.66 8.56
N HIS A 115 -33.15 22.02 8.25
CA HIS A 115 -34.39 22.73 7.88
C HIS A 115 -35.39 22.95 9.04
N ASP A 116 -35.08 22.54 10.28
CA ASP A 116 -35.99 22.69 11.45
C ASP A 116 -35.60 23.83 12.42
N HIS A 117 -34.81 24.79 11.94
CA HIS A 117 -34.45 26.00 12.69
C HIS A 117 -34.85 27.29 11.95
N THR A 118 -36.09 27.39 11.46
CA THR A 118 -36.68 28.71 11.13
C THR A 118 -38.21 28.72 11.24
N ILE A 119 -38.77 28.56 12.45
CA ILE A 119 -40.03 29.24 12.82
C ILE A 119 -39.94 29.57 14.32
N ARG A 120 -39.75 30.85 14.64
CA ARG A 120 -40.11 31.47 15.92
C ARG A 120 -40.73 32.82 15.64
#